data_AF-A0A8S1ES48-F1
#
_entry.id   AF-A0A8S1ES48-F1
#
_cell.length_a   1.000
_cell.length_b   1.000
_cell.length_c   1.000
_cell.angle_alpha   90.00
_cell.angle_beta   90.00
_cell.angle_gamma   90.00
#
_symmetry.space_group_name_H-M   'P 1'
#
loop_
_entity.id
_entity.type
_entity.pdbx_description
1 polymer ?
#
loop_
_entity_poly.entity_id
_entity_poly.type
_entity_poly.pdbx_seq_one_letter_code
_entity_poly.pdbx_strand_id
1 'polypeptide(L)'
;MSNIAFTRLQRECKEVVTNAEIAETGIMIEILNENLTEIQGQIRGPPDTPYHGGMFTLEIKIPESYPFSPPKIKFVTKIWHPNISSQTGVICLDILKDQWAASLTLRTVLLSIQALLCSPEPKDPQDAVVAKQFMEKPALFKSTAEFWTIKFAKGKGTENPDYRAKVDKLRDMGVREEEAISVLSCNNWDLNKATLYIFS
;
A
#
# COMPACT_ATOMS: atom_id res chain seq x y z
N MET A 1 2.13 -3.33 -27.39
CA MET A 1 1.85 -1.95 -26.95
C MET A 1 1.84 -1.02 -28.17
N SER A 2 0.92 -0.06 -28.25
CA SER A 2 0.89 0.92 -29.36
C SER A 2 2.04 1.93 -29.25
N ASN A 3 2.46 2.53 -30.37
CA ASN A 3 3.52 3.55 -30.39
C ASN A 3 3.15 4.79 -29.53
N ILE A 4 1.87 5.16 -29.52
CA ILE A 4 1.33 6.26 -28.70
C ILE A 4 1.51 5.97 -27.21
N ALA A 5 1.15 4.76 -26.76
CA ALA A 5 1.29 4.35 -25.37
C ALA A 5 2.76 4.32 -24.93
N PHE A 6 3.63 3.75 -25.77
CA PHE A 6 5.05 3.65 -25.48
C PHE A 6 5.72 5.03 -25.37
N THR A 7 5.51 5.91 -26.35
CA THR A 7 6.06 7.27 -26.34
C THR A 7 5.59 8.06 -25.12
N ARG A 8 4.32 7.89 -24.75
CA ARG A 8 3.75 8.53 -23.55
C ARG A 8 4.39 8.00 -22.27
N LEU A 9 4.51 6.69 -22.10
CA LEU A 9 5.11 6.09 -20.91
C LEU A 9 6.59 6.46 -20.77
N GLN A 10 7.34 6.51 -21.87
CA GLN A 10 8.71 7.01 -21.85
C GLN A 10 8.78 8.43 -21.29
N ARG A 11 7.89 9.32 -21.73
CA ARG A 11 7.80 10.69 -21.22
C ARG A 11 7.43 10.72 -19.74
N GLU A 12 6.42 9.97 -19.31
CA GLU A 12 5.95 9.96 -17.92
C GLU A 12 6.97 9.35 -16.95
N CYS A 13 7.62 8.23 -17.33
CA CYS A 13 8.70 7.65 -16.54
C CYS A 13 9.89 8.61 -16.44
N LYS A 14 10.27 9.25 -17.56
CA LYS A 14 11.35 10.24 -17.57
C LYS A 14 11.01 11.43 -16.67
N GLU A 15 9.77 11.92 -16.69
CA GLU A 15 9.30 12.99 -15.81
C GLU A 15 9.56 12.64 -14.34
N VAL A 16 9.13 11.46 -13.89
CA VAL A 16 9.30 11.01 -12.49
C VAL A 16 10.77 10.78 -12.12
N VAL A 17 11.57 10.21 -13.02
CA VAL A 17 12.98 9.87 -12.74
C VAL A 17 13.90 11.08 -12.76
N THR A 18 13.67 12.04 -13.66
CA THR A 18 14.61 13.15 -13.89
C THR A 18 14.28 14.42 -13.13
N ASN A 19 13.05 14.57 -12.65
CA ASN A 19 12.63 15.76 -11.92
C ASN A 19 12.98 15.64 -10.43
N ALA A 20 13.95 16.43 -9.99
CA ALA A 20 14.39 16.46 -8.59
C ALA A 20 13.28 16.86 -7.62
N GLU A 21 12.36 17.76 -8.00
CA GLU A 21 11.22 18.15 -7.16
C GLU A 21 10.27 16.97 -6.91
N ILE A 22 10.14 16.06 -7.88
CA ILE A 22 9.33 14.85 -7.71
C ILE A 22 10.01 13.90 -6.72
N ALA A 23 11.33 13.76 -6.77
CA ALA A 23 12.06 12.95 -5.81
C ALA A 23 11.86 13.44 -4.37
N GLU A 24 11.71 14.76 -4.16
CA GLU A 24 11.41 15.34 -2.83
C GLU A 24 10.02 14.96 -2.31
N THR A 25 9.03 14.77 -3.19
CA THR A 25 7.70 14.25 -2.78
C THR A 25 7.76 12.81 -2.26
N GLY A 26 8.85 12.09 -2.55
CA GLY A 26 9.07 10.72 -2.09
C GLY A 26 8.39 9.66 -2.94
N ILE A 27 7.94 9.99 -4.16
CA ILE A 27 7.53 9.01 -5.16
C ILE A 27 8.71 8.69 -6.09
N MET A 28 8.84 7.42 -6.46
CA MET A 28 9.88 6.95 -7.39
C MET A 28 9.30 5.88 -8.32
N ILE A 29 9.92 5.73 -9.49
CA ILE A 29 9.58 4.70 -10.47
C ILE A 29 10.86 4.00 -10.94
N GLU A 30 10.75 2.69 -11.10
CA GLU A 30 11.75 1.82 -11.69
C GLU A 30 11.11 1.02 -12.83
N ILE A 31 11.76 1.00 -13.98
CA ILE A 31 11.30 0.27 -15.18
C ILE A 31 11.83 -1.16 -15.09
N LEU A 32 10.93 -2.15 -15.08
CA LEU A 32 11.30 -3.56 -14.92
C LEU A 32 11.55 -4.27 -16.26
N ASN A 33 11.02 -3.73 -17.36
CA ASN A 33 11.18 -4.31 -18.69
C ASN A 33 11.30 -3.28 -19.81
N GLU A 34 11.93 -3.68 -20.91
CA GLU A 34 12.17 -2.81 -22.07
C GLU A 34 10.86 -2.32 -22.72
N ASN A 35 9.79 -3.11 -22.62
CA ASN A 35 8.49 -2.83 -23.23
C ASN A 35 7.62 -1.87 -22.41
N LEU A 36 8.09 -1.40 -21.24
CA LEU A 36 7.38 -0.49 -20.33
C LEU A 36 5.98 -0.97 -19.90
N THR A 37 5.71 -2.28 -19.98
CA THR A 37 4.43 -2.86 -19.54
C THR A 37 4.41 -3.15 -18.05
N GLU A 38 5.60 -3.33 -17.46
CA GLU A 38 5.79 -3.65 -16.05
C GLU A 38 6.71 -2.62 -15.43
N ILE A 39 6.17 -1.91 -14.44
CA ILE A 39 6.81 -0.80 -13.77
C ILE A 39 6.68 -1.03 -12.26
N GLN A 40 7.74 -0.73 -11.52
CA GLN A 40 7.71 -0.71 -10.07
C GLN A 40 7.61 0.74 -9.60
N GLY A 41 6.57 1.05 -8.82
CA GLY A 41 6.47 2.32 -8.12
C GLY A 41 6.98 2.19 -6.69
N GLN A 42 7.49 3.27 -6.12
CA GLN A 42 7.73 3.38 -4.68
C GLN A 42 7.14 4.68 -4.17
N ILE A 43 6.52 4.62 -2.99
CA ILE A 43 5.95 5.77 -2.29
C ILE A 43 6.52 5.81 -0.87
N ARG A 44 7.11 6.94 -0.49
CA ARG A 44 7.45 7.24 0.89
C ARG A 44 6.17 7.55 1.66
N GLY A 45 6.02 6.90 2.82
CA GLY A 45 4.94 7.17 3.74
C GLY A 45 4.93 8.63 4.21
N PRO A 46 3.79 9.34 4.09
CA PRO A 46 3.71 10.77 4.42
C PRO A 46 4.04 11.08 5.89
N PRO A 47 4.57 12.27 6.20
CA PRO A 47 4.68 12.75 7.58
C PRO A 47 3.33 12.82 8.27
N ASP A 48 3.34 12.76 9.61
CA ASP A 48 2.15 12.85 10.47
C ASP A 48 1.09 11.74 10.24
N THR A 49 1.47 10.68 9.54
CA THR A 49 0.67 9.47 9.35
C THR A 49 1.34 8.27 10.03
N PRO A 50 0.60 7.18 10.34
CA PRO A 50 1.21 5.94 10.83
C PRO A 50 2.16 5.28 9.81
N TYR A 51 2.19 5.78 8.58
CA TYR A 51 3.04 5.28 7.49
C TYR A 51 4.39 5.98 7.43
N HIS A 52 4.59 7.05 8.22
CA HIS A 52 5.80 7.87 8.18
C HIS A 52 7.08 7.04 8.30
N GLY A 53 8.07 7.37 7.47
CA GLY A 53 9.36 6.69 7.45
C GLY A 53 9.36 5.32 6.75
N GLY A 54 8.20 4.80 6.36
CA GLY A 54 8.07 3.61 5.52
C GLY A 54 8.29 3.90 4.03
N MET A 55 8.71 2.87 3.29
CA MET A 55 8.80 2.85 1.83
C MET A 55 7.91 1.74 1.28
N PHE A 56 6.89 2.11 0.50
CA PHE A 56 5.88 1.19 -0.01
C PHE A 56 6.11 0.93 -1.49
N THR A 57 6.36 -0.33 -1.83
CA THR A 57 6.54 -0.78 -3.21
C THR A 57 5.20 -1.10 -3.84
N LEU A 58 5.00 -0.66 -5.09
CA LEU A 58 3.81 -0.86 -5.90
C LEU A 58 4.18 -1.61 -7.18
N GLU A 59 3.34 -2.58 -7.55
CA GLU A 59 3.35 -3.18 -8.89
C GLU A 59 2.43 -2.34 -9.79
N ILE A 60 2.96 -1.87 -10.92
CA ILE A 60 2.23 -1.08 -11.92
C ILE A 60 2.26 -1.86 -13.24
N LYS A 61 1.09 -2.29 -13.69
CA LYS A 61 0.91 -2.99 -14.97
C LYS A 61 0.16 -2.11 -15.95
N ILE A 62 0.77 -1.87 -17.09
CA ILE A 62 0.21 -1.02 -18.15
C ILE A 62 -0.64 -1.88 -19.09
N PRO A 63 -1.93 -1.57 -19.29
CA PRO A 63 -2.76 -2.28 -20.27
C PRO A 63 -2.41 -1.85 -21.70
N GLU A 64 -2.74 -2.69 -22.69
CA GLU A 64 -2.53 -2.36 -24.11
C GLU A 64 -3.33 -1.14 -24.57
N SER A 65 -4.46 -0.87 -23.92
CA SER A 65 -5.34 0.27 -24.16
C SER A 65 -4.88 1.56 -23.48
N TYR A 66 -3.75 1.56 -22.77
CA TYR A 66 -3.19 2.78 -22.20
C TYR A 66 -2.93 3.82 -23.32
N PRO A 67 -3.27 5.10 -23.13
CA PRO A 67 -3.76 5.76 -21.92
C PRO A 67 -5.29 5.87 -21.79
N PHE A 68 -6.05 5.18 -22.63
CA PHE A 68 -7.52 5.22 -22.58
C PHE A 68 -8.10 4.36 -21.46
N SER A 69 -7.29 3.45 -20.91
CA SER A 69 -7.61 2.71 -19.68
C SER A 69 -6.53 2.93 -18.62
N PRO A 70 -6.89 2.90 -17.32
CA PRO A 70 -5.95 3.12 -16.23
C PRO A 70 -4.90 2.00 -16.13
N PRO A 71 -3.70 2.30 -15.59
CA PRO A 71 -2.78 1.25 -15.18
C PRO A 71 -3.39 0.43 -14.03
N LYS A 72 -3.07 -0.86 -13.98
CA LYS A 72 -3.41 -1.71 -12.83
C LYS A 72 -2.33 -1.56 -11.78
N ILE A 73 -2.69 -1.00 -10.63
CA ILE A 73 -1.75 -0.74 -9.54
C ILE A 73 -2.17 -1.49 -8.29
N LYS A 74 -1.21 -2.16 -7.64
CA LYS A 74 -1.40 -2.78 -6.32
C LYS A 74 -0.16 -2.59 -5.46
N PHE A 75 -0.36 -2.58 -4.15
CA PHE A 75 0.73 -2.64 -3.19
C PHE A 75 1.38 -4.03 -3.20
N VAL A 76 2.70 -4.06 -3.37
CA VAL A 76 3.53 -5.24 -3.11
C VAL A 76 3.90 -5.26 -1.63
N THR A 77 4.26 -4.10 -1.09
CA THR A 77 4.47 -3.93 0.35
C THR A 77 3.14 -4.00 1.09
N LYS A 78 2.99 -4.97 2.00
CA LYS A 78 1.81 -5.09 2.87
C LYS A 78 1.59 -3.80 3.66
N ILE A 79 0.33 -3.39 3.76
CA ILE A 79 -0.09 -2.14 4.44
C ILE A 79 -1.42 -2.35 5.14
N TRP A 80 -1.60 -1.70 6.30
CA TRP A 80 -2.85 -1.69 7.05
C TRP A 80 -3.59 -0.37 6.80
N HIS A 81 -4.46 -0.33 5.79
CA HIS A 81 -5.16 0.87 5.37
C HIS A 81 -6.61 0.57 4.93
N PRO A 82 -7.64 1.38 5.27
CA PRO A 82 -9.05 1.11 4.93
C PRO A 82 -9.32 0.88 3.43
N ASN A 83 -8.68 1.68 2.57
CA ASN A 83 -8.84 1.62 1.11
C ASN A 83 -7.81 0.74 0.39
N ILE A 84 -7.00 -0.05 1.11
CA ILE A 84 -6.04 -0.98 0.50
C ILE A 84 -6.19 -2.35 1.16
N SER A 85 -6.34 -3.40 0.35
CA SER A 85 -6.49 -4.76 0.88
C SER A 85 -5.23 -5.17 1.65
N SER A 86 -5.39 -5.52 2.94
CA SER A 86 -4.30 -6.04 3.78
C SER A 86 -3.72 -7.38 3.29
N GLN A 87 -4.50 -8.12 2.49
CA GLN A 87 -4.13 -9.43 1.95
C GLN A 87 -3.50 -9.33 0.56
N THR A 88 -4.11 -8.54 -0.33
CA THR A 88 -3.78 -8.55 -1.78
C THR A 88 -3.09 -7.28 -2.27
N GLY A 89 -3.11 -6.20 -1.48
CA GLY A 89 -2.60 -4.89 -1.87
C GLY A 89 -3.43 -4.15 -2.92
N VAL A 90 -4.58 -4.69 -3.33
CA VAL A 90 -5.52 -4.00 -4.23
C VAL A 90 -5.96 -2.68 -3.60
N ILE A 91 -6.06 -1.63 -4.43
CA ILE A 91 -6.39 -0.27 -4.02
C ILE A 91 -7.83 0.04 -4.46
N CYS A 92 -8.65 0.57 -3.55
CA CYS A 92 -9.89 1.24 -3.91
C CYS A 92 -9.60 2.74 -4.09
N LEU A 93 -9.45 3.18 -5.34
CA LEU A 93 -9.28 4.57 -5.72
C LEU A 93 -10.01 4.80 -7.05
N ASP A 94 -10.84 5.82 -7.11
CA ASP A 94 -11.74 6.14 -8.22
C ASP A 94 -11.00 6.41 -9.54
N ILE A 95 -9.85 7.11 -9.49
CA ILE A 95 -9.03 7.38 -10.67
C ILE A 95 -8.39 6.11 -11.26
N LEU A 96 -8.37 4.99 -10.52
CA LEU A 96 -7.95 3.67 -11.04
C LEU A 96 -9.13 2.85 -11.59
N LYS A 97 -10.34 3.42 -11.58
CA LYS A 97 -11.60 2.80 -12.00
C LYS A 97 -12.31 3.68 -13.02
N ASP A 98 -13.42 4.30 -12.62
CA ASP A 98 -14.37 5.04 -13.45
C ASP A 98 -14.01 6.52 -13.63
N GLN A 99 -13.20 7.09 -12.74
CA GLN A 99 -12.73 8.48 -12.84
C GLN A 99 -11.37 8.61 -13.56
N TRP A 100 -10.94 7.57 -14.26
CA TRP A 100 -9.72 7.62 -15.07
C TRP A 100 -9.91 8.58 -16.26
N ALA A 101 -9.05 9.60 -16.32
CA ALA A 101 -8.94 10.46 -17.49
C ALA A 101 -7.62 10.20 -18.21
N ALA A 102 -7.65 10.16 -19.55
CA ALA A 102 -6.45 10.04 -20.36
C ALA A 102 -5.50 11.24 -20.21
N SER A 103 -5.80 12.28 -19.43
CA SER A 103 -4.86 13.33 -19.05
C SER A 103 -4.00 12.97 -17.82
N LEU A 104 -4.39 11.98 -17.03
CA LEU A 104 -3.66 11.54 -15.84
C LEU A 104 -2.36 10.83 -16.21
N THR A 105 -1.32 11.07 -15.43
CA THR A 105 0.01 10.47 -15.59
C THR A 105 0.36 9.57 -14.42
N LEU A 106 1.39 8.72 -14.57
CA LEU A 106 1.94 7.92 -13.49
C LEU A 106 2.31 8.79 -12.27
N ARG A 107 2.87 9.98 -12.50
CA ARG A 107 3.16 10.96 -11.44
C ARG A 107 1.90 11.32 -10.66
N THR A 108 0.84 11.77 -11.35
CA THR A 108 -0.39 12.20 -10.68
C THR A 108 -1.06 11.05 -9.94
N VAL A 109 -1.02 9.84 -10.50
CA VAL A 109 -1.59 8.65 -9.85
C VAL A 109 -0.82 8.30 -8.57
N LEU A 110 0.51 8.30 -8.61
CA LEU A 110 1.33 8.02 -7.43
C LEU A 110 1.13 9.07 -6.33
N LEU A 111 1.03 10.35 -6.70
CA LEU A 111 0.71 11.43 -5.74
C LEU A 111 -0.69 11.24 -5.13
N SER A 112 -1.69 10.85 -5.93
CA SER A 112 -3.04 10.56 -5.41
C SER A 112 -3.05 9.37 -4.46
N ILE A 113 -2.29 8.30 -4.74
CA ILE A 113 -2.13 7.17 -3.80
C ILE A 113 -1.44 7.64 -2.51
N GLN A 114 -0.42 8.50 -2.61
CA GLN A 114 0.23 9.06 -1.43
C GLN A 114 -0.73 9.95 -0.61
N ALA A 115 -1.57 10.75 -1.27
CA ALA A 115 -2.61 11.55 -0.61
C ALA A 115 -3.67 10.68 0.07
N LEU A 116 -4.02 9.53 -0.53
CA LEU A 116 -4.94 8.55 0.08
C LEU A 116 -4.40 8.04 1.42
N LEU A 117 -3.07 7.87 1.56
CA LEU A 117 -2.46 7.49 2.84
C LEU A 117 -2.60 8.57 3.92
N CYS A 118 -2.70 9.85 3.55
CA CYS A 118 -2.97 10.93 4.50
C CYS A 118 -4.44 10.97 4.92
N SER A 119 -5.35 10.69 3.98
CA SER A 119 -6.78 10.88 4.15
C SER A 119 -7.55 9.63 3.68
N PRO A 120 -7.64 8.58 4.51
CA PRO A 120 -8.43 7.39 4.21
C PRO A 120 -9.93 7.71 4.08
N GLU A 121 -10.64 6.98 3.22
CA GLU A 121 -12.10 7.06 3.07
C GLU A 121 -12.75 5.76 3.59
N PRO A 122 -13.03 5.64 4.90
CA PRO A 122 -13.50 4.39 5.50
C PRO A 122 -14.97 4.05 5.13
N LYS A 123 -15.73 4.97 4.52
CA LYS A 123 -17.12 4.71 4.10
C LYS A 123 -17.21 3.97 2.75
N ASP A 124 -16.15 4.01 1.95
CA ASP A 124 -15.99 3.20 0.74
C ASP A 124 -14.71 2.34 0.82
N PRO A 125 -14.68 1.36 1.74
CA PRO A 125 -13.45 0.66 2.06
C PRO A 125 -13.12 -0.46 1.05
N GLN A 126 -11.83 -0.72 0.89
CA GLN A 126 -11.33 -1.92 0.23
C GLN A 126 -11.21 -3.10 1.22
N ASP A 127 -10.94 -2.78 2.48
CA ASP A 127 -10.78 -3.75 3.57
C ASP A 127 -11.70 -3.39 4.74
N ALA A 128 -12.80 -4.13 4.85
CA ALA A 128 -13.85 -3.86 5.84
C ALA A 128 -13.36 -4.04 7.29
N VAL A 129 -12.41 -4.96 7.54
CA VAL A 129 -11.87 -5.20 8.88
C VAL A 129 -11.02 -4.01 9.32
N VAL A 130 -10.14 -3.55 8.41
CA VAL A 130 -9.29 -2.38 8.66
C VAL A 130 -10.15 -1.12 8.83
N ALA A 131 -11.15 -0.92 7.96
CA ALA A 131 -12.06 0.23 8.04
C ALA A 131 -12.86 0.25 9.35
N LYS A 132 -13.35 -0.92 9.80
CA LYS A 132 -14.03 -1.05 11.10
C LYS A 132 -13.09 -0.67 12.25
N GLN A 133 -11.86 -1.16 12.25
CA GLN A 133 -10.87 -0.80 13.27
C GLN A 133 -10.53 0.70 13.23
N PHE A 134 -10.40 1.28 12.04
CA PHE A 134 -10.17 2.72 11.85
C PHE A 134 -11.29 3.56 12.47
N MET A 135 -12.54 3.21 12.22
CA MET A 135 -13.70 3.97 12.69
C MET A 135 -13.98 3.75 14.19
N GLU A 136 -13.94 2.50 14.67
CA GLU A 136 -14.34 2.16 16.04
C GLU A 136 -13.18 2.29 17.05
N LYS A 137 -11.93 2.11 16.60
CA LYS A 137 -10.73 2.06 17.47
C LYS A 137 -9.55 2.83 16.85
N PRO A 138 -9.63 4.16 16.68
CA PRO A 138 -8.60 4.94 15.97
C PRO A 138 -7.18 4.79 16.54
N ALA A 139 -7.04 4.75 17.87
CA ALA A 139 -5.73 4.57 18.52
C ALA A 139 -5.12 3.18 18.24
N LEU A 140 -5.95 2.14 18.23
CA LEU A 140 -5.52 0.79 17.90
C LEU A 140 -5.15 0.66 16.43
N PHE A 141 -5.96 1.27 15.54
CA PHE A 141 -5.65 1.35 14.13
C PHE A 141 -4.28 2.01 13.90
N LYS A 142 -4.04 3.18 14.50
CA LYS A 142 -2.78 3.92 14.36
C LYS A 142 -1.59 3.05 14.77
N SER A 143 -1.65 2.46 15.96
CA SER A 143 -0.60 1.57 16.48
C SER A 143 -0.40 0.32 15.61
N THR A 144 -1.48 -0.24 15.05
CA THR A 144 -1.40 -1.40 14.13
C THR A 144 -0.75 -0.99 12.81
N ALA A 145 -1.15 0.13 12.21
CA ALA A 145 -0.57 0.63 10.97
C ALA A 145 0.91 1.04 11.11
N GLU A 146 1.30 1.62 12.26
CA GLU A 146 2.71 1.88 12.58
C GLU A 146 3.51 0.57 12.67
N PHE A 147 2.98 -0.45 13.35
CA PHE A 147 3.62 -1.75 13.44
C PHE A 147 3.79 -2.40 12.05
N TRP A 148 2.76 -2.38 11.20
CA TRP A 148 2.85 -2.87 9.82
C TRP A 148 3.88 -2.10 8.99
N THR A 149 3.96 -0.77 9.18
CA THR A 149 4.92 0.09 8.47
C THR A 149 6.35 -0.27 8.84
N ILE A 150 6.65 -0.45 10.14
CA ILE A 150 7.98 -0.88 10.60
C ILE A 150 8.33 -2.24 10.01
N LYS A 151 7.38 -3.19 10.06
CA LYS A 151 7.60 -4.57 9.61
C LYS A 151 7.76 -4.75 8.11
N PHE A 152 6.83 -4.20 7.33
CA PHE A 152 6.73 -4.50 5.90
C PHE A 152 7.32 -3.40 5.03
N ALA A 153 7.28 -2.15 5.48
CA ALA A 153 7.74 -1.00 4.71
C ALA A 153 9.12 -0.49 5.14
N LYS A 154 9.87 -1.27 5.95
CA LYS A 154 11.17 -0.88 6.52
C LYS A 154 11.10 0.47 7.26
N GLY A 155 9.96 0.74 7.90
CA GLY A 155 9.71 1.97 8.64
C GLY A 155 10.75 2.17 9.74
N LYS A 156 11.18 3.42 9.94
CA LYS A 156 12.08 3.78 11.04
C LYS A 156 11.27 3.89 12.33
N GLY A 157 11.53 3.02 13.30
CA GLY A 157 10.85 3.07 14.59
C GLY A 157 11.11 1.82 15.43
N THR A 158 10.69 1.86 16.69
CA THR A 158 10.72 0.70 17.57
C THR A 158 9.36 0.03 17.56
N GLU A 159 9.34 -1.28 17.35
CA GLU A 159 8.12 -2.07 17.40
C GLU A 159 7.47 -2.02 18.78
N ASN A 160 6.14 -2.06 18.82
CA ASN A 160 5.41 -2.22 20.06
C ASN A 160 5.77 -3.60 20.69
N PRO A 161 6.36 -3.63 21.90
CA PRO A 161 6.81 -4.87 22.53
C PRO A 161 5.67 -5.86 22.83
N ASP A 162 4.46 -5.37 23.16
CA ASP A 162 3.29 -6.22 23.40
C ASP A 162 2.87 -6.96 22.12
N TYR A 163 2.85 -6.24 21.00
CA TYR A 163 2.51 -6.81 19.69
C TYR A 163 3.55 -7.84 19.26
N ARG A 164 4.84 -7.53 19.43
CA ARG A 164 5.94 -8.46 19.17
C ARG A 164 5.79 -9.74 19.98
N ALA A 165 5.55 -9.63 21.28
CA ALA A 165 5.37 -10.78 22.16
C ALA A 165 4.18 -11.67 21.75
N LYS A 166 3.08 -11.07 21.29
CA LYS A 166 1.92 -11.82 20.77
C LYS A 166 2.23 -12.53 19.45
N VAL A 167 2.96 -11.87 18.55
CA VAL A 167 3.42 -12.48 17.30
C VAL A 167 4.34 -13.66 17.59
N ASP A 168 5.29 -13.52 18.52
CA ASP A 168 6.21 -14.60 18.88
C ASP A 168 5.48 -15.81 19.46
N LYS A 169 4.45 -15.61 20.29
CA LYS A 169 3.62 -16.72 20.78
C LYS A 169 2.97 -17.52 19.65
N LEU A 170 2.43 -16.86 18.62
CA LEU A 170 1.86 -17.58 17.47
C LEU A 170 2.94 -18.26 16.62
N ARG A 171 4.13 -17.65 16.52
CA ARG A 171 5.28 -18.26 15.83
C ARG A 171 5.77 -19.51 16.55
N ASP A 172 5.79 -19.51 17.88
CA ASP A 172 6.14 -20.68 18.69
C ASP A 172 5.14 -21.84 18.48
N MET A 173 3.91 -21.52 18.07
CA MET A 173 2.87 -22.50 17.68
C MET A 173 2.97 -22.92 16.19
N GLY A 174 4.01 -22.49 15.46
CA GLY A 174 4.26 -22.86 14.07
C GLY A 174 3.61 -21.94 13.03
N VAL A 175 2.97 -20.83 13.44
CA VAL A 175 2.36 -19.88 12.52
C VAL A 175 3.44 -18.98 11.89
N ARG A 176 3.37 -18.75 10.58
CA ARG A 176 4.29 -17.83 9.88
C ARG A 176 4.12 -16.42 10.44
N GLU A 177 5.20 -15.66 10.51
CA GLU A 177 5.18 -14.32 11.11
C GLU A 177 4.18 -13.37 10.44
N GLU A 178 4.14 -13.33 9.11
CA GLU A 178 3.20 -12.46 8.39
C GLU A 178 1.74 -12.82 8.67
N GLU A 179 1.47 -14.12 8.78
CA GLU A 179 0.14 -14.67 9.05
C GLU A 179 -0.27 -14.38 10.50
N ALA A 180 0.65 -14.55 11.45
CA ALA A 180 0.45 -14.16 12.84
C ALA A 180 0.12 -12.66 12.97
N ILE A 181 0.89 -11.79 12.30
CA ILE A 181 0.63 -10.34 12.29
C ILE A 181 -0.75 -10.05 11.70
N SER A 182 -1.09 -10.67 10.56
CA SER A 182 -2.37 -10.46 9.90
C SER A 182 -3.54 -10.87 10.80
N VAL A 183 -3.51 -12.08 11.36
CA VAL A 183 -4.60 -12.59 12.18
C VAL A 183 -4.73 -11.81 13.48
N LEU A 184 -3.61 -11.48 14.15
CA LEU A 184 -3.65 -10.64 15.36
C LEU A 184 -4.24 -9.27 15.04
N SER A 185 -3.83 -8.63 13.95
CA SER A 185 -4.34 -7.31 13.53
C SER A 185 -5.85 -7.35 13.26
N CYS A 186 -6.33 -8.36 12.53
CA CYS A 186 -7.75 -8.59 12.27
C CYS A 186 -8.57 -8.82 13.55
N ASN A 187 -7.95 -9.43 14.57
CA ASN A 187 -8.58 -9.74 15.86
C ASN A 187 -8.28 -8.70 16.95
N ASN A 188 -7.92 -7.46 16.57
CA ASN A 188 -7.62 -6.37 17.53
C ASN A 188 -6.54 -6.73 18.56
N TRP A 189 -5.56 -7.52 18.16
CA TRP A 189 -4.45 -8.01 19.00
C TRP A 189 -4.91 -8.83 20.23
N ASP A 190 -6.08 -9.46 20.14
CA ASP A 190 -6.56 -10.46 21.09
C ASP A 190 -5.99 -11.84 20.72
N LEU A 191 -5.03 -12.31 21.53
CA LEU A 191 -4.32 -13.56 21.27
C LEU A 191 -5.27 -14.77 21.30
N ASN A 192 -6.27 -14.78 22.19
CA ASN A 192 -7.19 -15.91 22.30
C ASN A 192 -8.06 -16.01 21.05
N LYS A 193 -8.63 -14.89 20.61
CA LYS A 193 -9.42 -14.85 19.36
C LYS A 193 -8.58 -15.19 18.14
N ALA A 194 -7.35 -14.66 18.06
CA ALA A 194 -6.44 -14.96 16.97
C ALA A 194 -6.07 -16.45 16.92
N THR A 195 -5.78 -17.06 18.07
CA THR A 195 -5.47 -18.49 18.16
C THR A 195 -6.67 -19.34 17.74
N LEU A 196 -7.87 -19.02 18.24
CA LEU A 196 -9.09 -19.70 17.84
C LEU A 196 -9.32 -19.60 16.33
N TYR A 197 -9.10 -18.43 15.74
CA TYR A 197 -9.27 -18.22 14.29
C TYR A 197 -8.34 -19.09 13.43
N ILE A 198 -7.14 -19.39 13.91
CA ILE A 198 -6.13 -20.18 13.15
C ILE A 198 -6.37 -21.68 13.28
N PHE A 199 -6.76 -22.14 14.47
CA PHE A 199 -6.80 -23.57 14.82
C PHE A 199 -8.23 -24.15 14.93
N SER A 200 -9.26 -23.38 14.58
CA SER A 200 -10.64 -23.87 14.40
C SER A 200 -10.90 -24.33 12.97
#